data_AF-A0AAD4DIY8-F1
#
_entry.id   AF-A0AAD4DIY8-F1
#
_cell.length_a   1.000
_cell.length_b   1.000
_cell.length_c   1.000
_cell.angle_alpha   90.00
_cell.angle_beta   90.00
_cell.angle_gamma   90.00
#
_symmetry.space_group_name_H-M   'P 1'
#
loop_
_entity.id
_entity.type
_entity.pdbx_description
1 polymer ?
#
loop_
_entity_poly.entity_id
_entity_poly.type
_entity_poly.pdbx_seq_one_letter_code
_entity_poly.pdbx_strand_id
1 'polypeptide(L)'
;MAFVAPDPNTFYPIPPGQLPPGFIPPPPGTAVRGIPIVVPLGHEMLISPEGFPVFVPERALAHTNGSPVVLQQQQRTPQQQHIQATPPPPTPTAPAPPSRHNTISSQHSNHFASPSSQFTPPPPMPPLPTMPTQQQQQQTMPYPVPAGAHPPLPVQQQPSFPVPSHAPPLTHATMPIPSVAASPPAAPPSQQPLAAAPALTFASIVTSFRTSSESVQAWTFYSLGLSQHSGQKEIVITLRQRPGKYTLESVQPIMYQLFHQMNNHIQASSGRPLGAGQVFPCRLNTPDVGVLDRAVLLIHAPAECKGQLENKDVLYGLIATLEEMAVFSKYGAARCLTNMGNDLETWPVPLWSDWSRAPLVSLQDFEGSLTERVSVLATKNIVATLDTISHRLMLVLSASALELIQQDLRRFPPASGPVVGNGFSSDLTRVTFLLDIDAGAQAYLTWRNGQEGPAIFNARPNPTSFHGCWITLSGIGAHEMTTIQEGIAPKEDGIELKMRAPTWERFYQALISKTPAVVPVGAETVQLSYA
;
A
#
# COMPACT_ATOMS: atom_id res chain seq x y z
N MET A 1 25.51 6.90 -22.37
CA MET A 1 24.62 6.12 -23.26
C MET A 1 23.20 6.46 -22.87
N ALA A 2 22.41 7.03 -23.78
CA ALA A 2 21.03 7.41 -23.48
C ALA A 2 20.17 6.15 -23.42
N PHE A 3 19.47 5.95 -22.31
CA PHE A 3 18.49 4.89 -22.16
C PHE A 3 17.25 5.28 -22.97
N VAL A 4 17.01 4.58 -24.08
CA VAL A 4 15.79 4.72 -24.87
C VAL A 4 14.80 3.72 -24.28
N ALA A 5 13.69 4.20 -23.72
CA ALA A 5 12.62 3.34 -23.23
C ALA A 5 12.08 2.48 -24.40
N PRO A 6 11.83 1.17 -24.20
CA PRO A 6 11.26 0.33 -25.24
C PRO A 6 9.88 0.85 -25.66
N ASP A 7 9.61 0.83 -26.97
CA ASP A 7 8.33 1.24 -27.55
C ASP A 7 7.21 0.33 -27.02
N PRO A 8 6.17 0.88 -26.36
CA PRO A 8 5.08 0.12 -25.75
C PRO A 8 4.26 -0.71 -26.76
N ASN A 9 4.41 -0.46 -28.06
CA ASN A 9 3.76 -1.24 -29.13
C ASN A 9 4.65 -2.37 -29.69
N THR A 10 5.88 -2.54 -29.19
CA THR A 10 6.79 -3.58 -29.65
C THR A 10 6.51 -4.89 -28.91
N PHE A 11 5.86 -5.83 -29.60
CA PHE A 11 5.73 -7.20 -29.13
C PHE A 11 7.09 -7.92 -29.20
N TYR A 12 7.65 -8.27 -28.05
CA TYR A 12 8.78 -9.20 -28.00
C TYR A 12 8.22 -10.63 -28.15
N PRO A 13 8.57 -11.36 -29.23
CA PRO A 13 8.10 -12.73 -29.38
C PRO A 13 8.69 -13.60 -28.26
N ILE A 14 7.82 -14.26 -27.50
CA ILE A 14 8.21 -15.33 -26.58
C ILE A 14 8.76 -16.48 -27.42
N PRO A 15 9.95 -17.05 -27.09
CA PRO A 15 10.50 -18.18 -27.83
C PRO A 15 9.49 -19.34 -27.90
N PRO A 16 9.29 -19.99 -29.07
CA PRO A 16 8.36 -21.08 -29.19
C PRO A 16 8.76 -22.25 -28.27
N GLY A 17 7.85 -22.65 -27.36
CA GLY A 17 8.02 -23.83 -26.49
C GLY A 17 7.76 -23.64 -24.99
N GLN A 18 7.51 -22.42 -24.51
CA GLN A 18 7.38 -22.15 -23.05
C GLN A 18 5.95 -22.01 -22.52
N LEU A 19 4.90 -22.12 -23.35
CA LEU A 19 3.52 -22.00 -22.90
C LEU A 19 2.70 -23.24 -23.26
N PRO A 20 1.82 -23.74 -22.35
CA PRO A 20 0.92 -24.85 -22.66
C PRO A 20 0.10 -24.54 -23.92
N PRO A 21 -0.19 -25.54 -24.77
CA PRO A 21 -1.09 -25.36 -25.91
C PRO A 21 -2.43 -24.78 -25.44
N GLY A 22 -2.80 -23.61 -25.95
CA GLY A 22 -4.06 -22.92 -25.61
C GLY A 22 -3.94 -21.76 -24.60
N PHE A 23 -2.76 -21.44 -24.09
CA PHE A 23 -2.59 -20.25 -23.22
C PHE A 23 -2.70 -18.96 -24.04
N ILE A 24 -3.69 -18.13 -23.70
CA ILE A 24 -3.85 -16.76 -24.21
C ILE A 24 -3.39 -15.81 -23.09
N PRO A 25 -2.34 -14.99 -23.29
CA PRO A 25 -1.92 -14.04 -22.26
C PRO A 25 -3.06 -13.05 -21.95
N PRO A 26 -3.27 -12.67 -20.68
CA PRO A 26 -4.29 -11.70 -20.33
C PRO A 26 -4.00 -10.33 -21.00
N PRO A 27 -5.03 -9.53 -21.30
CA PRO A 27 -4.85 -8.18 -21.83
C PRO A 27 -4.01 -7.28 -20.89
N PRO A 28 -3.30 -6.26 -21.41
CA PRO A 28 -2.62 -5.27 -20.58
C PRO A 28 -3.57 -4.66 -19.54
N GLY A 29 -3.10 -4.50 -18.29
CA GLY A 29 -3.87 -3.97 -17.16
C GLY A 29 -4.77 -4.98 -16.44
N THR A 30 -4.92 -6.21 -16.93
CA THR A 30 -5.62 -7.29 -16.22
C THR A 30 -4.69 -7.93 -15.21
N ALA A 31 -5.02 -7.87 -13.91
CA ALA A 31 -4.24 -8.58 -12.91
C ALA A 31 -4.44 -10.09 -13.02
N VAL A 32 -3.36 -10.86 -12.87
CA VAL A 32 -3.46 -12.31 -12.66
C VAL A 32 -3.59 -12.52 -11.16
N ARG A 33 -4.70 -13.07 -10.69
CA ARG A 33 -4.87 -13.37 -9.26
C ARG A 33 -3.75 -14.32 -8.83
N GLY A 34 -2.83 -13.81 -8.00
CA GLY A 34 -1.74 -14.61 -7.45
C GLY A 34 -2.30 -15.80 -6.69
N ILE A 35 -1.71 -16.97 -6.89
CA ILE A 35 -1.94 -18.10 -5.98
C ILE A 35 -1.38 -17.64 -4.63
N PRO A 36 -2.16 -17.69 -3.53
CA PRO A 36 -1.63 -17.34 -2.21
C PRO A 36 -0.44 -18.24 -1.91
N ILE A 37 0.73 -17.62 -1.77
CA ILE A 37 1.95 -18.30 -1.37
C ILE A 37 1.91 -18.35 0.15
N VAL A 38 1.36 -19.43 0.70
CA VAL A 38 1.28 -19.65 2.15
C VAL A 38 2.69 -19.97 2.64
N VAL A 39 3.27 -19.06 3.44
CA VAL A 39 4.56 -19.26 4.11
C VAL A 39 4.30 -20.00 5.43
N PRO A 40 4.69 -21.27 5.58
CA PRO A 40 4.39 -22.02 6.80
C PRO A 40 5.06 -21.40 8.02
N LEU A 41 4.37 -21.44 9.17
CA LEU A 41 4.93 -20.97 10.44
C LEU A 41 6.32 -21.59 10.72
N GLY A 42 7.27 -20.77 11.18
CA GLY A 42 8.64 -21.20 11.42
C GLY A 42 9.44 -21.50 10.15
N HIS A 43 9.09 -20.89 9.01
CA HIS A 43 9.89 -20.91 7.80
C HIS A 43 10.17 -19.49 7.32
N GLU A 44 11.40 -19.23 6.86
CA GLU A 44 11.74 -18.04 6.10
C GLU A 44 11.43 -18.28 4.62
N MET A 45 10.77 -17.34 3.97
CA MET A 45 10.63 -17.32 2.53
C MET A 45 11.91 -16.74 1.93
N LEU A 46 12.75 -17.61 1.38
CA LEU A 46 13.85 -17.22 0.52
C LEU A 46 13.38 -17.21 -0.93
N ILE A 47 14.11 -16.52 -1.80
CA ILE A 47 13.88 -16.61 -3.25
C ILE A 47 15.06 -17.39 -3.82
N SER A 48 14.76 -18.48 -4.54
CA SER A 48 15.78 -19.29 -5.20
C SER A 48 16.52 -18.48 -6.27
N PRO A 49 17.72 -18.90 -6.69
CA PRO A 49 18.43 -18.28 -7.82
C PRO A 49 17.60 -18.21 -9.12
N GLU A 50 16.62 -19.10 -9.27
CA GLU A 50 15.69 -19.17 -10.40
C GLU A 50 14.43 -18.29 -10.22
N GLY A 51 14.33 -17.55 -9.10
CA GLY A 51 13.23 -16.62 -8.84
C GLY A 51 11.99 -17.25 -8.21
N PHE A 52 12.06 -18.50 -7.74
CA PHE A 52 10.93 -19.15 -7.06
C PHE A 52 11.01 -18.94 -5.55
N PRO A 53 9.89 -18.65 -4.87
CA PRO A 53 9.88 -18.65 -3.41
C PRO A 53 10.15 -20.07 -2.88
N VAL A 54 11.15 -20.18 -2.01
CA VAL A 54 11.59 -21.40 -1.32
C VAL A 54 11.43 -21.17 0.17
N PHE A 55 10.70 -22.05 0.83
CA PHE A 55 10.53 -22.01 2.28
C PHE A 55 11.61 -22.82 2.95
N VAL A 56 12.39 -22.17 3.80
CA VAL A 56 13.44 -22.82 4.57
C VAL A 56 13.03 -22.79 6.04
N PRO A 57 13.04 -23.92 6.77
CA PRO A 57 12.74 -23.92 8.19
C PRO A 57 13.63 -22.89 8.90
N GLU A 58 13.02 -22.01 9.68
CA GLU A 58 13.67 -21.13 10.63
C GLU A 58 14.54 -22.04 11.49
N ARG A 59 15.87 -21.87 11.41
CA ARG A 59 16.81 -22.75 12.11
C ARG A 59 16.55 -22.61 13.60
N ALA A 60 15.79 -23.54 14.16
CA ALA A 60 15.72 -23.76 15.59
C ALA A 60 17.16 -24.10 16.05
N LEU A 61 17.82 -23.12 16.66
CA LEU A 61 19.05 -23.35 17.41
C LEU A 61 18.68 -24.23 18.60
N ALA A 62 18.63 -25.53 18.38
CA ALA A 62 18.67 -26.51 19.44
C ALA A 62 20.03 -26.34 20.13
N HIS A 63 20.01 -25.82 21.36
CA HIS A 63 21.14 -25.93 22.27
C HIS A 63 21.43 -27.42 22.53
N THR A 64 22.29 -28.03 21.72
CA THR A 64 22.93 -29.30 22.06
C THR A 64 24.30 -29.01 22.67
N ASN A 65 24.34 -28.94 24.00
CA ASN A 65 25.55 -29.20 24.76
C ASN A 65 25.89 -30.70 24.61
N GLY A 66 26.92 -31.04 23.86
CA GLY A 66 27.41 -32.42 23.77
C GLY A 66 28.51 -32.61 22.72
N SER A 67 29.69 -33.00 23.19
CA SER A 67 30.97 -33.25 22.50
C SER A 67 30.92 -34.06 21.18
N PRO A 68 31.98 -33.97 20.34
CA PRO A 68 31.94 -34.47 18.97
C PRO A 68 32.13 -35.99 18.90
N VAL A 69 31.23 -36.67 18.21
CA VAL A 69 31.43 -38.06 17.76
C VAL A 69 31.97 -38.02 16.33
N VAL A 70 33.20 -38.52 16.19
CA VAL A 70 33.86 -38.82 14.92
C VAL A 70 33.08 -39.92 14.21
N LEU A 71 32.63 -39.67 12.97
CA LEU A 71 32.01 -40.68 12.12
C LEU A 71 32.83 -40.86 10.84
N GLN A 72 33.48 -42.03 10.77
CA GLN A 72 34.23 -42.55 9.64
C GLN A 72 33.35 -42.71 8.40
N GLN A 73 33.88 -42.25 7.27
CA GLN A 73 33.41 -42.59 5.93
C GLN A 73 33.54 -44.10 5.68
N GLN A 74 32.43 -44.77 5.35
CA GLN A 74 32.46 -46.01 4.57
C GLN A 74 31.67 -45.81 3.28
N GLN A 75 32.42 -45.79 2.18
CA GLN A 75 31.92 -45.89 0.81
C GLN A 75 31.21 -47.23 0.62
N ARG A 76 29.98 -47.20 0.11
CA ARG A 76 29.36 -48.36 -0.53
C ARG A 76 28.98 -48.00 -1.97
N THR A 77 29.51 -48.79 -2.88
CA THR A 77 29.30 -48.83 -4.32
C THR A 77 27.85 -49.23 -4.65
N PRO A 78 27.20 -48.65 -5.69
CA PRO A 78 25.89 -49.11 -6.11
C PRO A 78 25.99 -50.29 -7.11
N GLN A 79 25.25 -51.36 -6.82
CA GLN A 79 24.95 -52.44 -7.76
C GLN A 79 23.86 -51.99 -8.74
N GLN A 80 24.12 -52.17 -10.03
CA GLN A 80 23.16 -52.05 -11.13
C GLN A 80 22.14 -53.19 -11.06
N GLN A 81 20.85 -52.87 -11.09
CA GLN A 81 19.79 -53.82 -11.43
C GLN A 81 19.15 -53.43 -12.76
N HIS A 82 19.23 -54.36 -13.71
CA HIS A 82 18.55 -54.34 -15.00
C HIS A 82 17.03 -54.43 -14.80
N ILE A 83 16.28 -53.46 -15.32
CA ILE A 83 14.83 -53.57 -15.49
C ILE A 83 14.55 -53.83 -16.98
N GLN A 84 13.84 -54.93 -17.24
CA GLN A 84 13.46 -55.44 -18.55
C GLN A 84 12.17 -54.74 -19.00
N ALA A 85 12.17 -54.20 -20.22
CA ALA A 85 11.05 -53.45 -20.81
C ALA A 85 9.97 -54.38 -21.38
N THR A 86 8.70 -54.11 -21.06
CA THR A 86 7.52 -54.63 -21.76
C THR A 86 6.93 -53.58 -22.71
N PRO A 87 6.47 -53.96 -23.92
CA PRO A 87 5.98 -53.01 -24.92
C PRO A 87 4.52 -52.57 -24.67
N PRO A 88 4.11 -51.40 -25.20
CA PRO A 88 2.78 -50.84 -25.00
C PRO A 88 1.71 -51.44 -25.95
N PRO A 89 0.43 -51.45 -25.57
CA PRO A 89 -0.67 -51.86 -26.43
C PRO A 89 -1.09 -50.74 -27.42
N PRO A 90 -1.73 -51.10 -28.55
CA PRO A 90 -1.98 -50.18 -29.65
C PRO A 90 -3.20 -49.26 -29.43
N THR A 91 -3.06 -48.04 -29.93
CA THR A 91 -4.05 -46.96 -30.00
C THR A 91 -5.17 -47.27 -31.02
N PRO A 92 -6.45 -47.05 -30.70
CA PRO A 92 -7.49 -47.00 -31.71
C PRO A 92 -7.70 -45.59 -32.26
N THR A 93 -7.90 -45.57 -33.58
CA THR A 93 -8.12 -44.46 -34.49
C THR A 93 -9.45 -43.73 -34.27
N ALA A 94 -9.42 -42.42 -34.49
CA ALA A 94 -10.59 -41.54 -34.51
C ALA A 94 -11.46 -41.75 -35.78
N PRO A 95 -12.77 -41.49 -35.70
CA PRO A 95 -13.56 -41.10 -36.86
C PRO A 95 -14.03 -39.64 -36.80
N ALA A 96 -14.02 -39.02 -37.98
CA ALA A 96 -14.50 -37.68 -38.31
C ALA A 96 -16.06 -37.60 -38.31
N PRO A 97 -16.65 -36.39 -38.42
CA PRO A 97 -17.98 -36.07 -37.89
C PRO A 97 -19.10 -36.14 -38.94
N PRO A 98 -20.38 -36.04 -38.49
CA PRO A 98 -21.38 -35.37 -39.31
C PRO A 98 -22.23 -34.31 -38.56
N SER A 99 -22.29 -33.15 -39.22
CA SER A 99 -23.44 -32.27 -39.52
C SER A 99 -24.78 -32.33 -38.76
N ARG A 100 -25.17 -31.13 -38.28
CA ARG A 100 -26.47 -30.39 -38.30
C ARG A 100 -27.80 -31.19 -38.42
N HIS A 101 -28.74 -30.98 -37.47
CA HIS A 101 -30.01 -30.26 -37.69
C HIS A 101 -30.87 -30.10 -36.41
N ASN A 102 -31.67 -29.02 -36.40
CA ASN A 102 -32.69 -28.58 -35.44
C ASN A 102 -33.82 -29.59 -35.14
N THR A 103 -34.41 -29.53 -33.93
CA THR A 103 -35.86 -29.35 -33.57
C THR A 103 -36.09 -29.86 -32.13
N ILE A 104 -36.55 -29.01 -31.20
CA ILE A 104 -37.94 -28.75 -30.77
C ILE A 104 -38.68 -29.95 -30.11
N SER A 105 -39.19 -29.67 -28.90
CA SER A 105 -40.35 -30.27 -28.20
C SER A 105 -40.18 -31.47 -27.24
N SER A 106 -40.25 -31.12 -25.95
CA SER A 106 -41.26 -31.52 -24.94
C SER A 106 -41.69 -32.99 -24.75
N GLN A 107 -41.71 -33.34 -23.45
CA GLN A 107 -42.67 -34.17 -22.70
C GLN A 107 -42.38 -35.66 -22.44
N HIS A 108 -42.52 -35.96 -21.13
CA HIS A 108 -43.04 -37.18 -20.48
C HIS A 108 -42.14 -38.39 -20.18
N SER A 109 -41.80 -38.48 -18.88
CA SER A 109 -41.99 -39.62 -17.94
C SER A 109 -41.62 -41.04 -18.37
N ASN A 110 -40.66 -41.67 -17.68
CA ASN A 110 -40.95 -42.61 -16.57
C ASN A 110 -39.68 -43.32 -16.04
N HIS A 111 -39.69 -43.53 -14.73
CA HIS A 111 -39.09 -44.60 -13.93
C HIS A 111 -37.93 -45.43 -14.52
N PHE A 112 -36.76 -45.33 -13.87
CA PHE A 112 -36.00 -46.52 -13.46
C PHE A 112 -35.33 -46.27 -12.11
N ALA A 113 -35.51 -47.26 -11.22
CA ALA A 113 -35.02 -47.31 -9.86
C ALA A 113 -33.51 -47.60 -9.82
N SER A 114 -32.80 -46.93 -8.91
CA SER A 114 -31.43 -47.26 -8.53
C SER A 114 -31.35 -47.40 -6.99
N PRO A 115 -30.53 -48.33 -6.49
CA PRO A 115 -30.61 -48.80 -5.10
C PRO A 115 -29.99 -47.83 -4.10
N SER A 116 -30.62 -47.81 -2.92
CA SER A 116 -30.23 -47.12 -1.70
C SER A 116 -28.82 -47.48 -1.23
N SER A 117 -27.92 -46.51 -1.23
CA SER A 117 -26.68 -46.52 -0.44
C SER A 117 -27.01 -46.17 1.01
N GLN A 118 -26.77 -47.14 1.91
CA GLN A 118 -26.89 -46.97 3.36
C GLN A 118 -25.84 -45.97 3.86
N PHE A 119 -26.31 -44.89 4.47
CA PHE A 119 -25.50 -43.95 5.22
C PHE A 119 -25.36 -44.49 6.66
N THR A 120 -24.16 -44.94 7.04
CA THR A 120 -23.81 -45.17 8.45
C THR A 120 -23.37 -43.85 9.08
N PRO A 121 -24.00 -43.38 10.17
CA PRO A 121 -23.53 -42.20 10.88
C PRO A 121 -22.20 -42.48 11.59
N PRO A 122 -21.31 -41.49 11.72
CA PRO A 122 -20.05 -41.64 12.45
C PRO A 122 -20.31 -41.85 13.96
N PRO A 123 -19.40 -42.57 14.66
CA PRO A 123 -19.53 -42.82 16.09
C PRO A 123 -19.44 -41.51 16.91
N PRO A 124 -20.11 -41.43 18.06
CA PRO A 124 -20.08 -40.25 18.92
C PRO A 124 -18.67 -40.02 19.50
N MET A 125 -18.25 -38.75 19.48
CA MET A 125 -17.00 -38.32 20.12
C MET A 125 -17.04 -38.53 21.64
N PRO A 126 -15.91 -38.90 22.27
CA PRO A 126 -15.81 -38.99 23.72
C PRO A 126 -15.94 -37.60 24.37
N PRO A 127 -16.48 -37.52 25.60
CA PRO A 127 -16.66 -36.25 26.30
C PRO A 127 -15.31 -35.60 26.62
N LEU A 128 -15.21 -34.30 26.32
CA LEU A 128 -14.08 -33.45 26.70
C LEU A 128 -13.96 -33.35 28.23
N PRO A 129 -12.73 -33.39 28.79
CA PRO A 129 -12.51 -33.20 30.21
C PRO A 129 -12.86 -31.77 30.63
N THR A 130 -13.66 -31.66 31.68
CA THR A 130 -14.06 -30.41 32.33
C THR A 130 -12.87 -29.83 33.11
N MET A 131 -12.46 -28.62 32.75
CA MET A 131 -11.47 -27.85 33.52
C MET A 131 -12.14 -27.25 34.77
N PRO A 132 -11.46 -27.26 35.93
CA PRO A 132 -12.00 -26.70 37.17
C PRO A 132 -12.03 -25.17 37.12
N THR A 133 -13.21 -24.62 37.42
CA THR A 133 -13.50 -23.20 37.57
C THR A 133 -12.69 -22.62 38.74
N GLN A 134 -11.67 -21.80 38.46
CA GLN A 134 -11.08 -20.94 39.48
C GLN A 134 -12.01 -19.76 39.74
N GLN A 135 -12.45 -19.65 40.99
CA GLN A 135 -13.16 -18.49 41.55
C GLN A 135 -12.23 -17.27 41.51
N GLN A 136 -12.52 -16.31 40.61
CA GLN A 136 -12.02 -14.95 40.76
C GLN A 136 -12.88 -14.21 41.78
N GLN A 137 -12.28 -13.87 42.92
CA GLN A 137 -12.80 -12.90 43.88
C GLN A 137 -12.90 -11.53 43.21
N GLN A 138 -14.13 -11.04 43.02
CA GLN A 138 -14.39 -9.65 42.68
C GLN A 138 -14.13 -8.77 43.91
N GLN A 139 -13.09 -7.94 43.85
CA GLN A 139 -12.94 -6.79 44.74
C GLN A 139 -13.83 -5.65 44.24
N THR A 140 -14.92 -5.40 44.95
CA THR A 140 -15.78 -4.23 44.79
C THR A 140 -15.15 -3.01 45.45
N MET A 141 -14.77 -2.00 44.66
CA MET A 141 -14.40 -0.66 45.15
C MET A 141 -15.60 0.28 45.00
N PRO A 142 -15.97 1.08 46.03
CA PRO A 142 -17.08 2.01 45.96
C PRO A 142 -16.60 3.40 45.51
N TYR A 143 -17.19 3.94 44.44
CA TYR A 143 -17.16 5.38 44.15
C TYR A 143 -18.59 5.93 44.15
N PRO A 144 -18.90 6.97 44.94
CA PRO A 144 -20.19 7.62 44.90
C PRO A 144 -20.25 8.67 43.78
N VAL A 145 -21.37 8.67 43.07
CA VAL A 145 -21.81 9.72 42.14
C VAL A 145 -22.55 10.80 42.96
N PRO A 146 -22.22 12.09 42.82
CA PRO A 146 -23.12 13.16 43.22
C PRO A 146 -23.78 13.79 42.00
N ALA A 147 -25.11 13.73 41.97
CA ALA A 147 -25.95 14.63 41.21
C ALA A 147 -26.02 15.99 41.94
N GLY A 148 -25.91 17.11 41.22
CA GLY A 148 -26.12 18.43 41.83
C GLY A 148 -25.84 19.60 40.90
N ALA A 149 -26.83 20.47 40.78
CA ALA A 149 -26.90 21.67 39.95
C ALA A 149 -25.75 22.68 40.15
N HIS A 150 -25.42 23.41 39.08
CA HIS A 150 -24.50 24.55 39.09
C HIS A 150 -25.18 25.85 39.58
N PRO A 151 -24.60 26.55 40.57
CA PRO A 151 -24.73 28.00 40.75
C PRO A 151 -23.42 28.72 40.33
N PRO A 152 -23.45 30.07 40.17
CA PRO A 152 -22.40 30.81 39.47
C PRO A 152 -21.16 31.09 40.34
N LEU A 153 -20.01 31.17 39.67
CA LEU A 153 -18.69 31.45 40.25
C LEU A 153 -18.53 32.91 40.70
N PRO A 154 -17.85 33.18 41.83
CA PRO A 154 -17.33 34.50 42.17
C PRO A 154 -15.88 34.69 41.68
N VAL A 155 -15.57 35.94 41.32
CA VAL A 155 -14.25 36.47 40.97
C VAL A 155 -13.33 36.45 42.20
N GLN A 156 -12.13 35.88 42.10
CA GLN A 156 -11.05 36.08 43.07
C GLN A 156 -9.69 36.34 42.41
N GLN A 157 -8.98 37.26 43.04
CA GLN A 157 -7.75 37.95 42.67
C GLN A 157 -6.50 37.06 42.80
N GLN A 158 -5.54 37.21 41.88
CA GLN A 158 -4.20 36.62 41.97
C GLN A 158 -3.23 37.52 42.75
N PRO A 159 -2.39 36.97 43.65
CA PRO A 159 -1.20 37.64 44.15
C PRO A 159 0.06 37.20 43.39
N SER A 160 0.92 38.18 43.11
CA SER A 160 2.22 38.12 42.44
C SER A 160 3.38 37.79 43.39
N PHE A 161 4.39 37.05 42.91
CA PHE A 161 5.72 36.95 43.53
C PHE A 161 6.86 37.11 42.48
N PRO A 162 8.08 37.51 42.90
CA PRO A 162 8.98 38.33 42.08
C PRO A 162 10.14 37.56 41.42
N VAL A 163 10.72 38.20 40.39
CA VAL A 163 11.94 37.79 39.68
C VAL A 163 13.09 38.74 40.06
N PRO A 164 14.33 38.27 40.31
CA PRO A 164 15.46 39.15 40.58
C PRO A 164 16.17 39.60 39.30
N SER A 165 16.48 40.90 39.28
CA SER A 165 17.28 41.60 38.27
C SER A 165 18.78 41.49 38.54
N HIS A 166 19.61 41.42 37.49
CA HIS A 166 20.87 42.16 37.44
C HIS A 166 21.21 42.50 35.99
N ALA A 167 21.40 43.80 35.73
CA ALA A 167 22.04 44.37 34.54
C ALA A 167 23.33 45.10 34.98
N PRO A 168 24.23 45.43 34.03
CA PRO A 168 24.78 46.78 34.02
C PRO A 168 24.79 47.44 32.62
N PRO A 169 25.08 48.76 32.55
CA PRO A 169 24.44 49.66 31.58
C PRO A 169 25.37 50.19 30.49
N LEU A 170 24.79 50.62 29.37
CA LEU A 170 25.37 51.62 28.48
C LEU A 170 24.32 52.69 28.15
N THR A 171 24.65 53.91 28.57
CA THR A 171 24.00 55.19 28.32
C THR A 171 24.17 55.64 26.86
N HIS A 172 23.13 56.16 26.21
CA HIS A 172 23.26 57.31 25.29
C HIS A 172 21.92 58.05 25.12
N ALA A 173 22.06 59.35 24.90
CA ALA A 173 21.09 60.41 25.05
C ALA A 173 20.03 60.52 23.94
N THR A 174 18.85 60.99 24.30
CA THR A 174 17.70 61.29 23.43
C THR A 174 17.77 62.74 22.94
N MET A 175 17.67 62.96 21.62
CA MET A 175 17.32 64.25 21.02
C MET A 175 15.90 64.20 20.44
N PRO A 176 15.15 65.32 20.40
CA PRO A 176 13.77 65.35 19.92
C PRO A 176 13.70 65.51 18.40
N ILE A 177 12.87 64.68 17.74
CA ILE A 177 12.53 64.75 16.31
C ILE A 177 11.24 65.56 16.15
N PRO A 178 11.13 66.48 15.17
CA PRO A 178 9.92 67.26 14.93
C PRO A 178 8.81 66.45 14.24
N SER A 179 7.57 66.70 14.68
CA SER A 179 6.32 66.18 14.10
C SER A 179 6.17 66.56 12.62
N VAL A 180 6.00 65.56 11.76
CA VAL A 180 5.56 65.73 10.37
C VAL A 180 4.05 65.52 10.31
N ALA A 181 3.37 66.49 9.71
CA ALA A 181 1.92 66.54 9.53
C ALA A 181 1.40 65.34 8.70
N ALA A 182 0.31 64.75 9.18
CA ALA A 182 -0.37 63.63 8.55
C ALA A 182 -1.05 64.06 7.23
N SER A 183 -0.73 63.34 6.15
CA SER A 183 -1.48 63.40 4.89
C SER A 183 -2.75 62.55 4.99
N PRO A 184 -3.85 62.95 4.33
CA PRO A 184 -5.11 62.20 4.38
C PRO A 184 -4.97 60.81 3.71
N PRO A 185 -5.73 59.80 4.17
CA PRO A 185 -5.64 58.44 3.67
C PRO A 185 -6.07 58.36 2.20
N ALA A 186 -5.22 57.74 1.37
CA ALA A 186 -5.52 57.43 -0.01
C ALA A 186 -6.76 56.52 -0.10
N ALA A 187 -7.65 56.83 -1.05
CA ALA A 187 -8.84 56.04 -1.33
C ALA A 187 -8.48 54.56 -1.55
N PRO A 188 -9.30 53.61 -1.04
CA PRO A 188 -9.06 52.20 -1.25
C PRO A 188 -8.98 51.91 -2.76
N PRO A 189 -8.00 51.11 -3.22
CA PRO A 189 -7.89 50.76 -4.62
C PRO A 189 -9.20 50.10 -5.06
N SER A 190 -9.78 50.66 -6.13
CA SER A 190 -10.93 50.11 -6.82
C SER A 190 -10.68 48.63 -7.08
N GLN A 191 -11.48 47.76 -6.43
CA GLN A 191 -11.48 46.34 -6.73
C GLN A 191 -11.83 46.19 -8.21
N GLN A 192 -10.81 45.94 -9.05
CA GLN A 192 -11.02 45.50 -10.41
C GLN A 192 -11.95 44.28 -10.34
N PRO A 193 -13.06 44.26 -11.10
CA PRO A 193 -13.90 43.08 -11.17
C PRO A 193 -13.01 41.92 -11.57
N LEU A 194 -12.85 40.94 -10.68
CA LEU A 194 -12.17 39.68 -10.97
C LEU A 194 -12.77 39.19 -12.29
N ALA A 195 -11.94 39.09 -13.33
CA ALA A 195 -12.35 38.50 -14.60
C ALA A 195 -13.06 37.18 -14.28
N ALA A 196 -14.28 37.02 -14.80
CA ALA A 196 -15.12 35.85 -14.51
C ALA A 196 -14.27 34.59 -14.73
N ALA A 197 -14.01 33.86 -13.65
CA ALA A 197 -13.18 32.66 -13.71
C ALA A 197 -13.78 31.74 -14.80
N PRO A 198 -12.98 31.28 -15.77
CA PRO A 198 -13.49 30.45 -16.85
C PRO A 198 -14.26 29.28 -16.26
N ALA A 199 -15.47 29.05 -16.79
CA ALA A 199 -16.38 28.06 -16.24
C ALA A 199 -15.68 26.70 -16.15
N LEU A 200 -15.60 26.15 -14.93
CA LEU A 200 -15.18 24.77 -14.73
C LEU A 200 -16.15 23.89 -15.52
N THR A 201 -15.62 23.13 -16.48
CA THR A 201 -16.37 22.16 -17.28
C THR A 201 -15.76 20.78 -17.09
N PHE A 202 -16.38 19.75 -17.65
CA PHE A 202 -15.75 18.44 -17.77
C PHE A 202 -16.15 17.79 -19.09
N ALA A 203 -15.29 16.88 -19.56
CA ALA A 203 -15.60 15.98 -20.67
C ALA A 203 -15.89 14.58 -20.13
N SER A 204 -16.73 13.80 -20.81
CA SER A 204 -16.97 12.40 -20.48
C SER A 204 -16.74 11.48 -21.68
N ILE A 205 -16.07 10.35 -21.45
CA ILE A 205 -15.95 9.26 -22.44
C ILE A 205 -16.42 7.93 -21.82
N VAL A 206 -16.87 7.00 -22.67
CA VAL A 206 -17.10 5.62 -22.24
C VAL A 206 -15.79 4.85 -22.36
N THR A 207 -15.38 4.21 -21.27
CA THR A 207 -14.21 3.34 -21.21
C THR A 207 -14.63 1.91 -20.87
N SER A 208 -13.93 0.94 -21.43
CA SER A 208 -14.12 -0.48 -21.14
C SER A 208 -12.84 -1.03 -20.53
N PHE A 209 -12.96 -1.62 -19.35
CA PHE A 209 -11.89 -2.33 -18.68
C PHE A 209 -12.17 -3.84 -18.71
N ARG A 210 -11.11 -4.63 -18.56
CA ARG A 210 -11.19 -6.09 -18.43
C ARG A 210 -10.49 -6.50 -17.16
N THR A 211 -11.15 -7.34 -16.37
CA THR A 211 -10.56 -8.08 -15.26
C THR A 211 -10.46 -9.55 -15.64
N SER A 212 -9.97 -10.38 -14.72
CA SER A 212 -9.96 -11.83 -14.94
C SER A 212 -11.37 -12.43 -14.93
N SER A 213 -12.30 -11.77 -14.26
CA SER A 213 -13.67 -12.24 -14.02
C SER A 213 -14.74 -11.56 -14.88
N GLU A 214 -14.55 -10.29 -15.28
CA GLU A 214 -15.59 -9.51 -15.96
C GLU A 214 -15.05 -8.43 -16.92
N SER A 215 -15.94 -7.92 -17.77
CA SER A 215 -15.71 -6.68 -18.51
C SER A 215 -16.52 -5.55 -17.89
N VAL A 216 -15.84 -4.46 -17.54
CA VAL A 216 -16.45 -3.33 -16.85
C VAL A 216 -16.56 -2.15 -17.81
N GLN A 217 -17.78 -1.70 -18.06
CA GLN A 217 -18.03 -0.42 -18.73
C GLN A 217 -18.02 0.70 -17.67
N ALA A 218 -17.44 1.85 -18.01
CA ALA A 218 -17.33 2.99 -17.13
C ALA A 218 -17.51 4.31 -17.89
N TRP A 219 -17.86 5.38 -17.18
CA TRP A 219 -17.72 6.75 -17.68
C TRP A 219 -16.50 7.37 -17.04
N THR A 220 -15.65 7.98 -17.85
CA THR A 220 -14.48 8.73 -17.37
C THR A 220 -14.72 10.21 -17.53
N PHE A 221 -14.67 10.95 -16.43
CA PHE A 221 -14.89 12.38 -16.34
C PHE A 221 -13.56 13.11 -16.14
N TYR A 222 -13.34 14.17 -16.91
CA TYR A 222 -12.11 14.97 -16.86
C TYR A 222 -12.45 16.39 -16.46
N SER A 223 -11.87 16.93 -15.39
CA SER A 223 -12.00 18.36 -15.12
C SER A 223 -11.34 19.18 -16.23
N LEU A 224 -11.89 20.35 -16.50
CA LEU A 224 -11.33 21.36 -17.40
C LEU A 224 -11.40 22.72 -16.72
N GLY A 225 -10.23 23.26 -16.38
CA GLY A 225 -10.08 24.58 -15.77
C GLY A 225 -9.46 24.56 -14.37
N LEU A 226 -9.26 23.40 -13.73
CA LEU A 226 -8.56 23.36 -12.45
C LEU A 226 -7.12 23.84 -12.59
N SER A 227 -6.49 23.62 -13.75
CA SER A 227 -5.11 24.04 -14.02
C SER A 227 -4.90 25.55 -14.11
N GLN A 228 -5.95 26.36 -13.95
CA GLN A 228 -5.82 27.82 -13.81
C GLN A 228 -5.18 28.21 -12.48
N HIS A 229 -5.29 27.36 -11.46
CA HIS A 229 -4.56 27.53 -10.21
C HIS A 229 -3.12 27.05 -10.40
N SER A 230 -2.15 27.84 -9.97
CA SER A 230 -0.73 27.52 -10.14
C SER A 230 -0.38 26.16 -9.53
N GLY A 231 0.17 25.26 -10.33
CA GLY A 231 0.57 23.91 -9.91
C GLY A 231 -0.57 22.89 -9.75
N GLN A 232 -1.83 23.29 -9.95
CA GLN A 232 -2.96 22.37 -9.93
C GLN A 232 -3.03 21.57 -11.24
N LYS A 233 -3.14 20.25 -11.12
CA LYS A 233 -3.38 19.36 -12.27
C LYS A 233 -4.88 19.19 -12.52
N GLU A 234 -5.26 18.85 -13.75
CA GLU A 234 -6.63 18.37 -13.98
C GLU A 234 -6.82 17.02 -13.29
N ILE A 235 -8.06 16.71 -12.91
CA ILE A 235 -8.45 15.50 -12.18
C ILE A 235 -9.33 14.64 -13.09
N VAL A 236 -9.02 13.35 -13.12
CA VAL A 236 -9.76 12.32 -13.86
C VAL A 236 -10.44 11.40 -12.88
N ILE A 237 -11.74 11.19 -13.04
CA ILE A 237 -12.51 10.24 -12.21
C ILE A 237 -13.24 9.29 -13.16
N THR A 238 -13.01 8.00 -12.97
CA THR A 238 -13.70 6.96 -13.73
C THR A 238 -14.73 6.27 -12.84
N LEU A 239 -15.97 6.18 -13.30
CA LEU A 239 -17.09 5.60 -12.57
C LEU A 239 -17.69 4.42 -13.33
N ARG A 240 -17.81 3.26 -12.68
CA ARG A 240 -18.46 2.06 -13.24
C ARG A 240 -19.89 2.34 -13.66
N GLN A 241 -20.28 1.84 -14.84
CA GLN A 241 -21.66 1.78 -15.27
C GLN A 241 -22.35 0.58 -14.63
N ARG A 242 -23.54 0.81 -14.07
CA ARG A 242 -24.45 -0.26 -13.65
C ARG A 242 -25.67 -0.24 -14.56
N PRO A 243 -25.77 -1.19 -15.51
CA PRO A 243 -26.88 -1.25 -16.45
C PRO A 243 -28.23 -1.20 -15.72
N GLY A 244 -29.12 -0.31 -16.15
CA GLY A 244 -30.46 -0.15 -15.58
C GLY A 244 -30.54 0.56 -14.22
N LYS A 245 -29.42 1.01 -13.63
CA LYS A 245 -29.42 1.77 -12.36
C LYS A 245 -29.36 3.28 -12.55
N TYR A 246 -28.49 3.75 -13.44
CA TYR A 246 -28.29 5.18 -13.69
C TYR A 246 -27.83 5.42 -15.12
N THR A 247 -28.12 6.62 -15.65
CA THR A 247 -27.70 7.08 -16.98
C THR A 247 -26.65 8.17 -16.86
N LEU A 248 -25.95 8.48 -17.96
CA LEU A 248 -24.96 9.56 -17.97
C LEU A 248 -25.59 10.89 -17.53
N GLU A 249 -26.80 11.19 -18.00
CA GLU A 249 -27.53 12.43 -17.68
C GLU A 249 -27.80 12.58 -16.17
N SER A 250 -28.01 11.45 -15.47
CA SER A 250 -28.22 11.45 -14.01
C SER A 250 -26.92 11.59 -13.21
N VAL A 251 -25.80 11.08 -13.73
CA VAL A 251 -24.49 11.08 -13.06
C VAL A 251 -23.74 12.38 -13.31
N GLN A 252 -23.92 12.97 -14.49
CA GLN A 252 -23.18 14.12 -14.98
C GLN A 252 -23.26 15.35 -14.02
N PRO A 253 -24.43 15.73 -13.47
CA PRO A 253 -24.53 16.83 -12.50
C PRO A 253 -23.77 16.56 -11.20
N ILE A 254 -23.67 15.30 -10.77
CA ILE A 254 -22.98 14.90 -9.52
C ILE A 254 -21.47 15.09 -9.70
N MET A 255 -20.92 14.65 -10.83
CA MET A 255 -19.50 14.84 -11.15
C MET A 255 -19.15 16.32 -11.34
N TYR A 256 -20.04 17.09 -11.97
CA TYR A 256 -19.89 18.55 -12.06
C TYR A 256 -19.78 19.19 -10.67
N GLN A 257 -20.71 18.83 -9.78
CA GLN A 257 -20.73 19.35 -8.42
C GLN A 257 -19.46 18.94 -7.65
N LEU A 258 -18.97 17.71 -7.81
CA LEU A 258 -17.75 17.24 -7.17
C LEU A 258 -16.52 18.05 -7.60
N PHE A 259 -16.33 18.29 -8.90
CA PHE A 259 -15.22 19.13 -9.37
C PHE A 259 -15.35 20.58 -8.86
N HIS A 260 -16.57 21.11 -8.78
CA HIS A 260 -16.81 22.44 -8.19
C HIS A 260 -16.44 22.49 -6.71
N GLN A 261 -16.78 21.45 -5.93
CA GLN A 261 -16.36 21.35 -4.54
C GLN A 261 -14.82 21.38 -4.40
N MET A 262 -14.10 20.65 -5.27
CA MET A 262 -12.63 20.66 -5.29
C MET A 262 -12.06 22.04 -5.67
N ASN A 263 -12.60 22.69 -6.70
CA ASN A 263 -12.19 24.04 -7.10
C ASN A 263 -12.41 25.06 -5.96
N ASN A 264 -13.56 25.01 -5.29
CA ASN A 264 -13.86 25.88 -4.15
C ASN A 264 -12.90 25.63 -2.98
N HIS A 265 -12.50 24.37 -2.74
CA HIS A 265 -11.50 24.04 -1.73
C HIS A 265 -10.12 24.63 -2.07
N ILE A 266 -9.69 24.56 -3.32
CA ILE A 266 -8.44 25.18 -3.78
C ILE A 266 -8.50 26.70 -3.59
N GLN A 267 -9.60 27.35 -3.96
CA GLN A 267 -9.79 28.79 -3.76
C GLN A 267 -9.77 29.17 -2.26
N ALA A 268 -10.50 28.42 -1.43
CA ALA A 268 -10.57 28.66 0.02
C ALA A 268 -9.22 28.43 0.72
N SER A 269 -8.35 27.59 0.15
CA SER A 269 -6.99 27.33 0.63
C SER A 269 -5.94 28.24 -0.03
N SER A 270 -6.35 29.42 -0.50
CA SER A 270 -5.47 30.42 -1.12
C SER A 270 -4.73 29.90 -2.35
N GLY A 271 -5.38 29.03 -3.14
CA GLY A 271 -4.81 28.44 -4.35
C GLY A 271 -3.89 27.25 -4.09
N ARG A 272 -3.89 26.66 -2.89
CA ARG A 272 -3.07 25.47 -2.61
C ARG A 272 -3.57 24.29 -3.47
N PRO A 273 -2.71 23.68 -4.31
CA PRO A 273 -3.14 22.62 -5.19
C PRO A 273 -3.41 21.32 -4.42
N LEU A 274 -4.37 20.57 -4.95
CA LEU A 274 -4.57 19.16 -4.65
C LEU A 274 -3.46 18.34 -5.31
N GLY A 275 -2.90 17.37 -4.58
CA GLY A 275 -1.77 16.56 -5.03
C GLY A 275 -1.98 15.05 -4.82
N ALA A 276 -1.11 14.24 -5.44
CA ALA A 276 -1.08 12.80 -5.19
C ALA A 276 -0.81 12.49 -3.70
N GLY A 277 -1.41 11.40 -3.22
CA GLY A 277 -1.38 11.03 -1.81
C GLY A 277 -2.23 11.94 -0.91
N GLN A 278 -3.16 12.73 -1.47
CA GLN A 278 -4.12 13.52 -0.69
C GLN A 278 -5.53 12.92 -0.76
N VAL A 279 -6.32 13.25 0.24
CA VAL A 279 -7.71 12.84 0.39
C VAL A 279 -8.59 14.08 0.32
N PHE A 280 -9.65 14.01 -0.49
CA PHE A 280 -10.66 15.05 -0.58
C PHE A 280 -12.02 14.51 -0.08
N PRO A 281 -12.44 14.80 1.16
CA PRO A 281 -13.77 14.43 1.65
C PRO A 281 -14.87 15.09 0.82
N CYS A 282 -15.90 14.34 0.46
CA CYS A 282 -16.99 14.85 -0.36
C CYS A 282 -18.33 14.21 0.02
N ARG A 283 -19.40 14.89 -0.37
CA ARG A 283 -20.77 14.41 -0.19
C ARG A 283 -21.45 14.32 -1.55
N LEU A 284 -21.84 13.12 -1.93
CA LEU A 284 -22.43 12.82 -3.24
C LEU A 284 -23.92 12.57 -3.07
N ASN A 285 -24.77 13.24 -3.85
CA ASN A 285 -26.20 12.96 -3.88
C ASN A 285 -26.52 12.04 -5.07
N THR A 286 -26.47 10.73 -4.82
CA THR A 286 -26.63 9.69 -5.84
C THR A 286 -28.10 9.35 -6.10
N PRO A 287 -28.48 8.97 -7.34
CA PRO A 287 -29.88 8.71 -7.67
C PRO A 287 -30.47 7.48 -6.96
N ASP A 288 -29.63 6.49 -6.63
CA ASP A 288 -30.04 5.17 -6.16
C ASP A 288 -29.86 4.97 -4.65
N VAL A 289 -28.81 5.56 -4.06
CA VAL A 289 -28.51 5.43 -2.62
C VAL A 289 -28.79 6.73 -1.86
N GLY A 290 -29.14 7.81 -2.58
CA GLY A 290 -29.31 9.13 -2.01
C GLY A 290 -27.97 9.73 -1.59
N VAL A 291 -27.95 10.35 -0.42
CA VAL A 291 -26.80 11.14 0.03
C VAL A 291 -25.74 10.24 0.67
N LEU A 292 -24.54 10.25 0.10
CA LEU A 292 -23.40 9.45 0.51
C LEU A 292 -22.25 10.34 0.95
N ASP A 293 -21.71 10.07 2.15
CA ASP A 293 -20.42 10.60 2.56
C ASP A 293 -19.30 9.69 2.02
N ARG A 294 -18.36 10.31 1.30
CA ARG A 294 -17.29 9.66 0.55
C ARG A 294 -16.01 10.48 0.64
N ALA A 295 -14.95 9.95 0.08
CA ALA A 295 -13.74 10.72 -0.19
C ALA A 295 -13.22 10.42 -1.59
N VAL A 296 -12.49 11.36 -2.17
CA VAL A 296 -11.69 11.12 -3.37
C VAL A 296 -10.23 10.95 -2.96
N LEU A 297 -9.68 9.76 -3.21
CA LEU A 297 -8.26 9.46 -3.04
C LEU A 297 -7.53 9.89 -4.31
N LEU A 298 -6.59 10.82 -4.18
CA LEU A 298 -5.86 11.39 -5.31
C LEU A 298 -4.52 10.69 -5.47
N ILE A 299 -4.25 10.20 -6.68
CA ILE A 299 -2.98 9.56 -7.05
C ILE A 299 -2.51 10.04 -8.42
N HIS A 300 -1.27 9.69 -8.77
CA HIS A 300 -0.81 9.83 -10.15
C HIS A 300 -1.61 8.89 -11.04
N ALA A 301 -2.07 9.39 -12.19
CA ALA A 301 -2.88 8.60 -13.10
C ALA A 301 -2.10 7.40 -13.66
N PRO A 302 -2.61 6.16 -13.50
CA PRO A 302 -2.08 5.00 -14.21
C PRO A 302 -2.07 5.26 -15.72
N ALA A 303 -1.14 4.63 -16.44
CA ALA A 303 -1.02 4.82 -17.89
C ALA A 303 -2.33 4.48 -18.62
N GLU A 304 -3.02 3.44 -18.14
CA GLU A 304 -4.30 2.92 -18.63
C GLU A 304 -5.44 3.95 -18.50
N CYS A 305 -5.35 4.85 -17.52
CA CYS A 305 -6.38 5.87 -17.25
C CYS A 305 -6.13 7.18 -18.02
N LYS A 306 -4.98 7.35 -18.68
CA LYS A 306 -4.65 8.60 -19.39
C LYS A 306 -5.48 8.78 -20.66
N GLY A 307 -5.90 7.70 -21.32
CA GLY A 307 -6.74 7.75 -22.52
C GLY A 307 -6.21 8.72 -23.58
N GLN A 308 -7.09 9.51 -24.22
CA GLN A 308 -6.70 10.55 -25.19
C GLN A 308 -5.98 11.76 -24.58
N LEU A 309 -5.85 11.83 -23.25
CA LEU A 309 -5.06 12.86 -22.55
C LEU A 309 -3.61 12.41 -22.33
N GLU A 310 -3.09 11.49 -23.15
CA GLU A 310 -1.72 10.94 -23.10
C GLU A 310 -0.61 11.98 -22.88
N ASN A 311 -0.86 13.26 -23.20
CA ASN A 311 0.11 14.35 -23.06
C ASN A 311 -0.12 15.32 -21.88
N LYS A 312 -1.10 15.06 -20.99
CA LYS A 312 -1.34 15.93 -19.82
C LYS A 312 -1.00 15.23 -18.52
N ASP A 313 -0.23 15.93 -17.68
CA ASP A 313 0.02 15.53 -16.30
C ASP A 313 -1.28 15.75 -15.49
N VAL A 314 -1.99 14.66 -15.22
CA VAL A 314 -3.30 14.65 -14.54
C VAL A 314 -3.24 13.82 -13.26
N LEU A 315 -4.10 14.17 -12.31
CA LEU A 315 -4.36 13.35 -11.13
C LEU A 315 -5.52 12.41 -11.42
N TYR A 316 -5.43 11.20 -10.89
CA TYR A 316 -6.54 10.26 -10.90
C TYR A 316 -7.21 10.26 -9.52
N GLY A 317 -8.53 10.42 -9.53
CA GLY A 317 -9.37 10.45 -8.35
C GLY A 317 -10.20 9.18 -8.21
N LEU A 318 -10.00 8.46 -7.11
CA LEU A 318 -10.79 7.28 -6.75
C LEU A 318 -11.82 7.64 -5.70
N ILE A 319 -13.10 7.50 -6.01
CA ILE A 319 -14.17 7.65 -5.03
C ILE A 319 -14.13 6.42 -4.11
N ALA A 320 -13.86 6.67 -2.85
CA ALA A 320 -13.69 5.68 -1.80
C ALA A 320 -14.73 5.88 -0.69
N THR A 321 -15.01 4.78 0.01
CA THR A 321 -15.78 4.81 1.26
C THR A 321 -14.97 5.46 2.39
N LEU A 322 -15.64 5.83 3.48
CA LEU A 322 -14.95 6.42 4.64
C LEU A 322 -14.01 5.43 5.34
N GLU A 323 -14.30 4.13 5.29
CA GLU A 323 -13.42 3.08 5.84
C GLU A 323 -12.13 2.97 5.04
N GLU A 324 -12.21 3.00 3.72
CA GLU A 324 -11.05 3.00 2.83
C GLU A 324 -10.24 4.28 2.97
N MET A 325 -10.91 5.43 3.13
CA MET A 325 -10.25 6.70 3.46
C MET A 325 -9.44 6.59 4.76
N ALA A 326 -9.97 5.89 5.78
CA ALA A 326 -9.28 5.69 7.04
C ALA A 326 -8.04 4.80 6.87
N VAL A 327 -8.13 3.73 6.07
CA VAL A 327 -6.98 2.88 5.70
C VAL A 327 -5.93 3.68 4.95
N PHE A 328 -6.32 4.43 3.91
CA PHE A 328 -5.42 5.26 3.11
C PHE A 328 -4.68 6.29 3.97
N SER A 329 -5.38 6.88 4.93
CA SER A 329 -4.83 7.93 5.80
C SER A 329 -3.92 7.35 6.89
N LYS A 330 -4.24 6.17 7.45
CA LYS A 330 -3.45 5.52 8.51
C LYS A 330 -2.24 4.76 7.97
N TYR A 331 -2.43 3.99 6.90
CA TYR A 331 -1.43 3.06 6.38
C TYR A 331 -0.86 3.44 5.00
N GLY A 332 -1.31 4.55 4.43
CA GLY A 332 -0.78 5.08 3.17
C GLY A 332 -1.45 4.54 1.91
N ALA A 333 -1.10 5.16 0.79
CA ALA A 333 -1.70 4.89 -0.51
C ALA A 333 -1.38 3.48 -1.02
N ALA A 334 -0.12 3.05 -0.89
CA ALA A 334 0.32 1.74 -1.38
C ALA A 334 -0.49 0.59 -0.78
N ARG A 335 -0.59 0.51 0.55
CA ARG A 335 -1.36 -0.55 1.22
C ARG A 335 -2.83 -0.54 0.83
N CYS A 336 -3.47 0.63 0.90
CA CYS A 336 -4.89 0.77 0.62
C CYS A 336 -5.22 0.37 -0.82
N LEU A 337 -4.53 0.98 -1.79
CA LEU A 337 -4.91 0.88 -3.19
C LEU A 337 -4.50 -0.45 -3.82
N THR A 338 -3.40 -1.07 -3.41
CA THR A 338 -2.98 -2.38 -3.92
C THR A 338 -3.91 -3.49 -3.43
N ASN A 339 -4.37 -3.43 -2.17
CA ASN A 339 -5.38 -4.36 -1.67
C ASN A 339 -6.73 -4.16 -2.37
N MET A 340 -7.16 -2.91 -2.60
CA MET A 340 -8.36 -2.63 -3.41
C MET A 340 -8.21 -3.13 -4.85
N GLY A 341 -7.04 -2.92 -5.46
CA GLY A 341 -6.72 -3.38 -6.81
C GLY A 341 -6.72 -4.89 -6.92
N ASN A 342 -6.20 -5.59 -5.89
CA ASN A 342 -6.24 -7.04 -5.79
C ASN A 342 -7.68 -7.57 -5.72
N ASP A 343 -8.54 -6.95 -4.90
CA ASP A 343 -9.94 -7.37 -4.77
C ASP A 343 -10.77 -7.11 -6.04
N LEU A 344 -10.43 -6.04 -6.78
CA LEU A 344 -11.08 -5.71 -8.06
C LEU A 344 -10.37 -6.33 -9.27
N GLU A 345 -9.29 -7.08 -9.07
CA GLU A 345 -8.48 -7.70 -10.13
C GLU A 345 -7.94 -6.68 -11.16
N THR A 346 -7.54 -5.50 -10.70
CA THR A 346 -7.02 -4.39 -11.50
C THR A 346 -5.63 -3.95 -11.05
N TRP A 347 -4.67 -3.98 -11.96
CA TRP A 347 -3.27 -3.67 -11.65
C TRP A 347 -2.92 -2.17 -11.83
N PRO A 348 -2.06 -1.59 -10.96
CA PRO A 348 -1.77 -2.00 -9.58
C PRO A 348 -2.83 -1.49 -8.58
N VAL A 349 -3.77 -0.69 -9.06
CA VAL A 349 -4.79 0.00 -8.27
C VAL A 349 -6.12 -0.08 -9.02
N PRO A 350 -7.26 0.21 -8.37
CA PRO A 350 -8.55 0.34 -9.04
C PRO A 350 -8.49 1.28 -10.25
N LEU A 351 -9.00 0.82 -11.40
CA LEU A 351 -9.12 1.62 -12.63
C LEU A 351 -10.48 2.31 -12.77
N TRP A 352 -11.40 2.06 -11.85
CA TRP A 352 -12.67 2.75 -11.73
C TRP A 352 -13.12 2.82 -10.28
N SER A 353 -14.05 3.73 -10.04
CA SER A 353 -14.81 3.85 -8.80
C SER A 353 -16.19 3.20 -8.96
N ASP A 354 -16.72 2.70 -7.85
CA ASP A 354 -18.13 2.33 -7.72
C ASP A 354 -18.60 2.94 -6.40
N TRP A 355 -19.49 3.94 -6.43
CA TRP A 355 -19.90 4.61 -5.20
C TRP A 355 -20.90 3.79 -4.37
N SER A 356 -21.46 2.73 -4.96
CA SER A 356 -22.55 1.90 -4.41
C SER A 356 -22.07 0.56 -3.88
N ARG A 357 -20.78 0.23 -4.02
CA ARG A 357 -20.20 -0.99 -3.41
C ARG A 357 -19.98 -0.81 -1.91
N ALA A 358 -19.88 -1.95 -1.22
CA ALA A 358 -19.33 -2.00 0.12
C ALA A 358 -17.83 -1.62 0.12
N PRO A 359 -17.27 -1.22 1.28
CA PRO A 359 -15.83 -1.07 1.45
C PRO A 359 -15.09 -2.35 1.04
N LEU A 360 -13.96 -2.22 0.34
CA LEU A 360 -13.09 -3.34 -0.03
C LEU A 360 -12.03 -3.60 1.05
N VAL A 361 -11.62 -2.54 1.74
CA VAL A 361 -10.67 -2.59 2.85
C VAL A 361 -11.16 -1.70 3.99
N SER A 362 -10.86 -2.15 5.20
CA SER A 362 -11.17 -1.49 6.45
C SER A 362 -9.95 -1.49 7.38
N LEU A 363 -10.00 -0.72 8.47
CA LEU A 363 -8.91 -0.75 9.46
C LEU A 363 -8.78 -2.12 10.15
N GLN A 364 -9.87 -2.87 10.27
CA GLN A 364 -9.90 -4.19 10.91
C GLN A 364 -9.09 -5.23 10.13
N ASP A 365 -9.04 -5.08 8.79
CA ASP A 365 -8.24 -5.94 7.92
C ASP A 365 -6.73 -5.86 8.20
N PHE A 366 -6.28 -4.86 8.97
CA PHE A 366 -4.86 -4.64 9.30
C PHE A 366 -4.62 -4.55 10.81
N GLU A 367 -5.58 -4.97 11.62
CA GLU A 367 -5.43 -5.03 13.07
C GLU A 367 -4.23 -5.91 13.45
N GLY A 368 -3.35 -5.37 14.30
CA GLY A 368 -2.15 -6.06 14.76
C GLY A 368 -0.96 -5.95 13.83
N SER A 369 -1.08 -5.26 12.68
CA SER A 369 0.04 -5.00 11.75
C SER A 369 1.24 -4.40 12.47
N LEU A 370 2.44 -4.74 12.02
CA LEU A 370 3.70 -4.21 12.52
C LEU A 370 3.71 -2.68 12.50
N THR A 371 3.11 -2.07 11.48
CA THR A 371 2.96 -0.61 11.35
C THR A 371 2.17 0.05 12.48
N GLU A 372 1.35 -0.68 13.24
CA GLU A 372 0.68 -0.17 14.45
C GLU A 372 1.60 -0.17 15.68
N ARG A 373 2.70 -0.92 15.64
CA ARG A 373 3.61 -1.16 16.78
C ARG A 373 4.93 -0.39 16.64
N VAL A 374 5.15 0.27 15.51
CA VAL A 374 6.38 1.00 15.20
C VAL A 374 6.09 2.46 14.89
N SER A 375 7.07 3.32 15.14
CA SER A 375 6.99 4.72 14.72
C SER A 375 7.03 4.81 13.20
N VAL A 376 5.93 5.29 12.62
CA VAL A 376 5.79 5.50 11.18
C VAL A 376 5.93 6.98 10.87
N LEU A 377 6.89 7.32 10.02
CA LEU A 377 7.02 8.66 9.45
C LEU A 377 6.12 8.76 8.22
N ALA A 378 5.19 9.72 8.26
CA ALA A 378 4.28 10.02 7.16
C ALA A 378 5.03 10.77 6.06
N THR A 379 5.87 10.05 5.33
CA THR A 379 6.59 10.54 4.16
C THR A 379 5.81 10.24 2.88
N LYS A 380 5.96 11.09 1.88
CA LYS A 380 5.40 10.89 0.52
C LYS A 380 6.54 10.74 -0.48
N ASN A 381 6.29 10.14 -1.64
CA ASN A 381 7.28 9.99 -2.71
C ASN A 381 8.53 9.18 -2.29
N ILE A 382 8.31 8.10 -1.53
CA ILE A 382 9.33 7.08 -1.26
C ILE A 382 8.88 5.82 -1.97
N VAL A 383 9.78 5.22 -2.74
CA VAL A 383 9.55 3.96 -3.46
C VAL A 383 10.61 2.96 -3.04
N ALA A 384 10.20 1.76 -2.64
CA ALA A 384 11.13 0.67 -2.34
C ALA A 384 10.74 -0.61 -3.09
N THR A 385 11.65 -1.08 -3.95
CA THR A 385 11.42 -2.22 -4.83
C THR A 385 12.54 -3.24 -4.66
N LEU A 386 12.20 -4.44 -4.22
CA LEU A 386 13.10 -5.58 -4.04
C LEU A 386 13.18 -6.41 -5.33
N ASP A 387 14.34 -6.41 -5.99
CA ASP A 387 14.65 -7.26 -7.12
C ASP A 387 15.35 -8.54 -6.65
N THR A 388 14.71 -9.68 -6.90
CA THR A 388 15.16 -10.98 -6.41
C THR A 388 16.21 -11.63 -7.29
N ILE A 389 16.34 -11.22 -8.56
CA ILE A 389 17.39 -11.75 -9.45
C ILE A 389 18.72 -11.09 -9.11
N SER A 390 18.71 -9.77 -8.93
CA SER A 390 19.92 -9.01 -8.62
C SER A 390 20.24 -8.93 -7.12
N HIS A 391 19.42 -9.54 -6.26
CA HIS A 391 19.49 -9.46 -4.80
C HIS A 391 19.65 -8.02 -4.32
N ARG A 392 18.80 -7.13 -4.85
CA ARG A 392 18.91 -5.67 -4.68
C ARG A 392 17.60 -5.05 -4.24
N LEU A 393 17.64 -4.28 -3.16
CA LEU A 393 16.60 -3.34 -2.80
C LEU A 393 16.91 -1.97 -3.40
N MET A 394 16.07 -1.50 -4.32
CA MET A 394 16.13 -0.13 -4.82
C MET A 394 15.26 0.76 -3.94
N LEU A 395 15.87 1.77 -3.29
CA LEU A 395 15.19 2.77 -2.50
C LEU A 395 15.34 4.14 -3.18
N VAL A 396 14.24 4.69 -3.67
CA VAL A 396 14.19 5.97 -4.36
C VAL A 396 13.47 6.99 -3.48
N LEU A 397 14.15 8.11 -3.20
CA LEU A 397 13.64 9.19 -2.36
C LEU A 397 13.53 10.47 -3.19
N SER A 398 12.37 11.14 -3.16
CA SER A 398 12.30 12.52 -3.66
C SER A 398 13.10 13.47 -2.77
N ALA A 399 13.47 14.64 -3.31
CA ALA A 399 14.07 15.72 -2.52
C ALA A 399 13.22 16.11 -1.29
N SER A 400 11.89 16.17 -1.44
CA SER A 400 10.98 16.50 -0.34
C SER A 400 10.89 15.40 0.72
N ALA A 401 10.90 14.13 0.32
CA ALA A 401 10.97 13.00 1.24
C ALA A 401 12.29 13.04 2.04
N LEU A 402 13.40 13.27 1.34
CA LEU A 402 14.71 13.33 1.94
C LEU A 402 14.84 14.46 2.97
N GLU A 403 14.27 15.63 2.71
CA GLU A 403 14.27 16.74 3.68
C GLU A 403 13.53 16.38 4.97
N LEU A 404 12.37 15.73 4.87
CA LEU A 404 11.62 15.24 6.03
C LEU A 404 12.41 14.17 6.78
N ILE A 405 12.96 13.20 6.05
CA ILE A 405 13.83 12.16 6.61
C ILE A 405 15.00 12.80 7.35
N GLN A 406 15.70 13.78 6.77
CA GLN A 406 16.85 14.43 7.41
C GLN A 406 16.48 15.24 8.66
N GLN A 407 15.27 15.80 8.72
CA GLN A 407 14.78 16.48 9.91
C GLN A 407 14.52 15.48 11.05
N ASP A 408 13.93 14.33 10.73
CA ASP A 408 13.59 13.31 11.71
C ASP A 408 14.76 12.39 12.08
N LEU A 409 15.69 12.11 11.16
CA LEU A 409 16.91 11.33 11.43
C LEU A 409 17.77 11.95 12.53
N ARG A 410 17.70 13.27 12.73
CA ARG A 410 18.35 13.92 13.88
C ARG A 410 17.84 13.40 15.23
N ARG A 411 16.64 12.81 15.27
CA ARG A 411 16.05 12.16 16.44
C ARG A 411 16.49 10.71 16.61
N PHE A 412 17.05 10.10 15.56
CA PHE A 412 17.51 8.72 15.52
C PHE A 412 19.02 8.70 15.23
N PRO A 413 19.87 9.01 16.23
CA PRO A 413 21.30 9.15 16.03
C PRO A 413 21.94 7.85 15.54
N PRO A 414 23.13 7.94 14.91
CA PRO A 414 23.88 6.75 14.51
C PRO A 414 24.09 5.78 15.67
N ALA A 415 24.06 4.48 15.36
CA ALA A 415 24.20 3.38 16.32
C ALA A 415 25.52 3.42 17.14
N SER A 416 26.48 4.24 16.72
CA SER A 416 27.82 4.40 17.29
C SER A 416 27.92 5.54 18.33
N GLY A 417 26.82 6.21 18.68
CA GLY A 417 26.81 7.25 19.72
C GLY A 417 27.33 6.70 21.06
N PRO A 418 28.13 7.48 21.83
CA PRO A 418 28.61 7.05 23.13
C PRO A 418 27.40 6.71 24.01
N VAL A 419 27.43 5.52 24.61
CA VAL A 419 26.47 5.07 25.62
C VAL A 419 26.67 5.93 26.86
N VAL A 420 26.22 7.19 26.81
CA VAL A 420 26.35 8.11 27.94
C VAL A 420 25.29 7.73 28.96
N GLY A 421 25.70 6.92 29.93
CA GLY A 421 25.19 6.87 31.29
C GLY A 421 23.68 7.00 31.44
N ASN A 422 22.95 5.97 31.01
CA ASN A 422 21.67 5.47 31.54
C ASN A 422 20.98 4.68 30.41
N GLY A 423 21.50 3.48 30.13
CA GLY A 423 20.80 2.41 29.40
C GLY A 423 19.87 2.88 28.28
N PHE A 424 20.39 3.60 27.28
CA PHE A 424 19.66 3.74 26.03
C PHE A 424 19.58 2.36 25.39
N SER A 425 18.44 1.71 25.64
CA SER A 425 18.00 0.46 25.06
C SER A 425 18.09 0.56 23.54
N SER A 426 18.46 -0.54 22.90
CA SER A 426 18.57 -0.76 21.46
C SER A 426 17.31 -0.45 20.63
N ASP A 427 16.24 0.06 21.25
CA ASP A 427 14.93 0.30 20.64
C ASP A 427 14.90 1.57 19.76
N LEU A 428 15.93 2.42 19.80
CA LEU A 428 15.94 3.74 19.14
C LEU A 428 16.47 3.79 17.70
N THR A 429 16.70 2.67 17.02
CA THR A 429 17.12 2.73 15.60
C THR A 429 16.14 2.06 14.64
N ARG A 430 14.85 2.04 14.96
CA ARG A 430 13.81 1.63 14.00
C ARG A 430 13.08 2.84 13.44
N VAL A 431 13.18 3.03 12.13
CA VAL A 431 12.43 4.07 11.41
C VAL A 431 11.60 3.38 10.33
N THR A 432 10.30 3.63 10.33
CA THR A 432 9.38 3.07 9.33
C THR A 432 8.82 4.17 8.45
N PHE A 433 8.78 3.93 7.16
CA PHE A 433 8.23 4.84 6.17
C PHE A 433 7.07 4.17 5.44
N LEU A 434 6.01 4.93 5.18
CA LEU A 434 4.99 4.52 4.22
C LEU A 434 5.51 4.77 2.81
N LEU A 435 5.27 3.79 1.93
CA LEU A 435 5.70 3.84 0.53
C LEU A 435 4.56 4.37 -0.35
N ASP A 436 4.95 5.03 -1.44
CA ASP A 436 4.04 5.46 -2.49
C ASP A 436 3.87 4.38 -3.55
N ILE A 437 2.90 4.55 -4.44
CA ILE A 437 2.70 3.64 -5.58
C ILE A 437 3.83 3.84 -6.59
N ASP A 438 4.57 2.77 -6.90
CA ASP A 438 5.50 2.65 -8.01
C ASP A 438 4.82 2.06 -9.25
N ALA A 439 4.65 2.88 -10.29
CA ALA A 439 4.12 2.43 -11.58
C ALA A 439 5.06 1.45 -12.31
N GLY A 440 6.35 1.42 -11.96
CA GLY A 440 7.35 0.52 -12.52
C GLY A 440 7.44 -0.85 -11.82
N ALA A 441 6.70 -1.06 -10.72
CA ALA A 441 6.68 -2.32 -10.01
C ALA A 441 6.10 -3.44 -10.90
N GLN A 442 6.60 -4.68 -10.75
CA GLN A 442 6.03 -5.85 -11.41
C GLN A 442 5.02 -6.58 -10.51
N ALA A 443 5.23 -6.48 -9.20
CA ALA A 443 4.38 -7.01 -8.16
C ALA A 443 4.39 -6.11 -6.93
N TYR A 444 3.28 -6.12 -6.19
CA TYR A 444 3.17 -5.57 -4.84
C TYR A 444 3.05 -6.70 -3.83
N LEU A 445 3.69 -6.50 -2.68
CA LEU A 445 3.38 -7.25 -1.49
C LEU A 445 2.04 -6.74 -0.94
N THR A 446 1.16 -7.67 -0.59
CA THR A 446 -0.13 -7.40 0.03
C THR A 446 -0.26 -8.28 1.27
N TRP A 447 -0.97 -7.81 2.29
CA TRP A 447 -1.13 -8.53 3.54
C TRP A 447 -2.42 -8.10 4.24
N ARG A 448 -3.09 -9.03 4.92
CA ARG A 448 -4.21 -8.76 5.82
C ARG A 448 -4.08 -9.56 7.10
N ASN A 449 -4.73 -9.10 8.16
CA ASN A 449 -4.86 -9.81 9.42
C ASN A 449 -5.36 -11.23 9.18
N GLY A 450 -4.74 -12.20 9.86
CA GLY A 450 -4.98 -13.63 9.67
C GLY A 450 -4.12 -14.30 8.59
N GLN A 451 -3.34 -13.55 7.79
CA GLN A 451 -2.39 -14.14 6.84
C GLN A 451 -1.04 -14.45 7.51
N GLU A 452 -0.49 -15.64 7.26
CA GLU A 452 0.80 -16.09 7.81
C GLU A 452 2.00 -15.28 7.26
N GLY A 453 1.87 -14.71 6.06
CA GLY A 453 2.93 -13.95 5.39
C GLY A 453 2.43 -13.10 4.21
N PRO A 454 3.33 -12.42 3.49
CA PRO A 454 3.01 -11.64 2.30
C PRO A 454 2.28 -12.48 1.24
N ALA A 455 1.19 -11.93 0.70
CA ALA A 455 0.66 -12.34 -0.59
C ALA A 455 1.23 -11.46 -1.71
N ILE A 456 1.30 -12.00 -2.92
CA ILE A 456 1.83 -11.31 -4.09
C ILE A 456 0.66 -10.93 -5.00
N PHE A 457 0.55 -9.64 -5.30
CA PHE A 457 -0.32 -9.10 -6.34
C PHE A 457 0.55 -8.68 -7.52
N ASN A 458 0.29 -9.12 -8.74
CA ASN A 458 1.25 -8.96 -9.85
C ASN A 458 0.60 -8.63 -11.21
N ALA A 459 1.33 -7.83 -12.00
CA ALA A 459 0.95 -7.44 -13.36
C ALA A 459 1.13 -8.56 -14.38
N ARG A 460 2.10 -9.45 -14.11
CA ARG A 460 2.61 -10.44 -15.07
C ARG A 460 2.99 -11.73 -14.35
N PRO A 461 2.93 -12.90 -15.02
CA PRO A 461 3.44 -14.15 -14.47
C PRO A 461 4.91 -14.03 -14.05
N ASN A 462 5.28 -14.67 -12.94
CA ASN A 462 6.66 -14.74 -12.41
C ASN A 462 7.33 -13.36 -12.26
N PRO A 463 6.78 -12.46 -11.43
CA PRO A 463 7.42 -11.19 -11.15
C PRO A 463 8.79 -11.41 -10.50
N THR A 464 9.78 -10.61 -10.89
CA THR A 464 11.15 -10.66 -10.35
C THR A 464 11.44 -9.45 -9.47
N SER A 465 10.53 -8.48 -9.43
CA SER A 465 10.62 -7.31 -8.57
C SER A 465 9.32 -7.07 -7.81
N PHE A 466 9.47 -6.83 -6.50
CA PHE A 466 8.38 -6.70 -5.55
C PHE A 466 8.45 -5.36 -4.84
N HIS A 467 7.36 -4.62 -4.87
CA HIS A 467 7.23 -3.35 -4.18
C HIS A 467 6.51 -3.54 -2.85
N GLY A 468 7.03 -2.93 -1.78
CA GLY A 468 6.40 -2.95 -0.47
C GLY A 468 5.43 -1.79 -0.26
N CYS A 469 4.53 -1.89 0.70
CA CYS A 469 3.63 -0.81 1.10
C CYS A 469 4.22 0.09 2.20
N TRP A 470 5.23 -0.42 2.90
CA TRP A 470 6.04 0.30 3.88
C TRP A 470 7.46 -0.29 3.89
N ILE A 471 8.41 0.45 4.44
CA ILE A 471 9.77 -0.04 4.69
C ILE A 471 10.20 0.32 6.11
N THR A 472 10.72 -0.65 6.86
CA THR A 472 11.33 -0.43 8.18
C THR A 472 12.83 -0.60 8.08
N LEU A 473 13.56 0.41 8.51
CA LEU A 473 15.02 0.39 8.62
C LEU A 473 15.37 0.23 10.09
N SER A 474 16.19 -0.79 10.41
CA SER A 474 16.53 -1.11 11.79
C SER A 474 18.02 -1.39 11.97
N GLY A 475 18.61 -0.82 13.02
CA GLY A 475 19.92 -1.23 13.50
C GLY A 475 19.81 -2.50 14.34
N ILE A 476 20.78 -3.42 14.18
CA ILE A 476 20.91 -4.62 15.03
C ILE A 476 21.69 -4.24 16.28
N GLY A 477 21.05 -4.37 17.45
CA GLY A 477 21.69 -4.09 18.72
C GLY A 477 22.80 -5.08 19.06
N ALA A 478 23.76 -4.69 19.90
CA ALA A 478 24.87 -5.57 20.32
C ALA A 478 24.38 -6.90 20.95
N HIS A 479 23.26 -6.85 21.69
CA HIS A 479 22.64 -8.03 22.30
C HIS A 479 21.93 -8.95 21.30
N GLU A 480 21.52 -8.41 20.16
CA GLU A 480 20.81 -9.15 19.10
C GLU A 480 21.75 -9.75 18.05
N MET A 481 23.04 -9.37 18.05
CA MET A 481 24.00 -9.79 17.02
C MET A 481 24.19 -11.31 16.91
N THR A 482 23.87 -12.07 17.96
CA THR A 482 23.97 -13.53 17.96
C THR A 482 22.73 -14.22 17.40
N THR A 483 21.58 -13.55 17.42
CA THR A 483 20.27 -14.11 17.04
C THR A 483 19.73 -13.56 15.74
N ILE A 484 20.10 -12.32 15.39
CA ILE A 484 19.58 -11.60 14.23
C ILE A 484 20.70 -11.42 13.20
N GLN A 485 20.43 -11.85 11.98
CA GLN A 485 21.31 -11.62 10.85
C GLN A 485 20.98 -10.29 10.17
N GLU A 486 22.02 -9.67 9.61
CA GLU A 486 21.85 -8.55 8.69
C GLU A 486 21.23 -9.06 7.40
N GLY A 487 20.25 -8.33 6.85
CA GLY A 487 19.58 -8.75 5.62
C GLY A 487 18.36 -7.91 5.27
N ILE A 488 17.78 -8.26 4.14
CA ILE A 488 16.55 -7.67 3.58
C ILE A 488 15.50 -8.75 3.51
N ALA A 489 14.34 -8.54 4.14
CA ALA A 489 13.28 -9.52 4.14
C ALA A 489 11.91 -8.88 3.89
N PRO A 490 11.03 -9.50 3.09
CA PRO A 490 9.63 -9.11 3.06
C PRO A 490 8.97 -9.46 4.41
N LYS A 491 8.13 -8.55 4.91
CA LYS A 491 7.40 -8.74 6.17
C LYS A 491 6.02 -8.11 6.04
N GLU A 492 4.96 -8.87 6.32
CA GLU A 492 3.58 -8.46 5.97
C GLU A 492 3.53 -8.02 4.51
N ASP A 493 3.08 -6.80 4.21
CA ASP A 493 3.10 -6.17 2.89
C ASP A 493 4.24 -5.17 2.71
N GLY A 494 5.23 -5.14 3.60
CA GLY A 494 6.37 -4.22 3.53
C GLY A 494 7.72 -4.93 3.45
N ILE A 495 8.78 -4.14 3.60
CA ILE A 495 10.16 -4.59 3.53
C ILE A 495 10.88 -4.21 4.82
N GLU A 496 11.50 -5.18 5.47
CA GLU A 496 12.34 -4.96 6.65
C GLU A 496 13.81 -5.00 6.26
N LEU A 497 14.54 -3.95 6.62
CA LEU A 497 15.98 -3.84 6.46
C LEU A 497 16.65 -3.86 7.83
N LYS A 498 17.43 -4.92 8.10
CA LYS A 498 18.21 -5.05 9.34
C LYS A 498 19.67 -4.85 9.04
N MET A 499 20.32 -3.90 9.70
CA MET A 499 21.71 -3.50 9.44
C MET A 499 22.56 -3.56 10.70
N ARG A 500 23.79 -4.06 10.60
CA ARG A 500 24.77 -3.91 11.68
C ARG A 500 25.23 -2.45 11.77
N ALA A 501 25.77 -2.05 12.93
CA ALA A 501 26.19 -0.66 13.16
C ALA A 501 27.08 -0.06 12.04
N PRO A 502 28.10 -0.75 11.49
CA PRO A 502 28.91 -0.18 10.40
C PRO A 502 28.13 0.01 9.09
N THR A 503 27.17 -0.86 8.81
CA THR A 503 26.31 -0.77 7.62
C THR A 503 25.29 0.34 7.76
N TRP A 504 24.66 0.43 8.94
CA TRP A 504 23.75 1.52 9.29
C TRP A 504 24.44 2.87 9.19
N GLU A 505 25.67 3.02 9.71
CA GLU A 505 26.44 4.26 9.61
C GLU A 505 26.65 4.67 8.16
N ARG A 506 27.08 3.75 7.29
CA ARG A 506 27.28 4.05 5.85
C ARG A 506 25.98 4.50 5.18
N PHE A 507 24.88 3.81 5.47
CA PHE A 507 23.57 4.16 4.93
C PHE A 507 23.08 5.52 5.44
N TYR A 508 23.22 5.78 6.75
CA TYR A 508 22.90 7.04 7.39
C TYR A 508 23.71 8.20 6.79
N GLN A 509 25.02 8.04 6.62
CA GLN A 509 25.87 9.06 5.99
C GLN A 509 25.46 9.34 4.53
N ALA A 510 25.03 8.31 3.78
CA ALA A 510 24.52 8.50 2.42
C ALA A 510 23.24 9.36 2.41
N LEU A 511 22.31 9.12 3.36
CA LEU A 511 21.10 9.93 3.53
C LEU A 511 21.41 11.37 3.92
N ILE A 512 22.30 11.60 4.89
CA ILE A 512 22.66 12.96 5.33
C ILE A 512 23.40 13.73 4.24
N SER A 513 24.33 13.09 3.54
CA SER A 513 25.14 13.71 2.48
C SER A 513 24.41 13.86 1.14
N LYS A 514 23.17 13.36 1.02
CA LYS A 514 22.40 13.35 -0.25
C LYS A 514 23.16 12.68 -1.41
N THR A 515 24.01 11.71 -1.11
CA THR A 515 24.86 11.04 -2.11
C THR A 515 24.29 9.66 -2.43
N PRO A 516 23.99 9.34 -3.71
CA PRO A 516 23.55 8.00 -4.08
C PRO A 516 24.56 6.96 -3.61
N ALA A 517 24.07 5.83 -3.11
CA ALA A 517 24.94 4.82 -2.51
C ALA A 517 24.46 3.40 -2.82
N VAL A 518 25.41 2.48 -2.90
CA VAL A 518 25.15 1.04 -2.91
C VAL A 518 25.75 0.47 -1.64
N VAL A 519 24.90 0.05 -0.71
CA VAL A 519 25.29 -0.43 0.62
C VAL A 519 25.05 -1.94 0.68
N PRO A 520 26.10 -2.77 0.88
CA PRO A 520 25.92 -4.19 1.13
C PRO A 520 25.23 -4.40 2.48
N VAL A 521 24.20 -5.25 2.51
CA VAL A 521 23.44 -5.61 3.70
C VAL A 521 23.28 -7.12 3.70
N GLY A 522 24.11 -7.85 4.45
CA GLY A 522 24.10 -9.31 4.42
C GLY A 522 24.53 -9.86 3.05
N ALA A 523 23.67 -10.67 2.44
CA ALA A 523 23.90 -11.22 1.10
C ALA A 523 23.37 -10.30 -0.01
N GLU A 524 22.56 -9.30 0.34
CA GLU A 524 21.88 -8.40 -0.56
C GLU A 524 22.57 -7.02 -0.63
N THR A 525 22.06 -6.16 -1.50
CA THR A 525 22.49 -4.77 -1.63
C THR A 525 21.31 -3.81 -1.56
N VAL A 526 21.50 -2.66 -0.92
CA VAL A 526 20.56 -1.54 -0.96
C VAL A 526 21.14 -0.46 -1.88
N GLN A 527 20.43 -0.16 -2.96
CA GLN A 527 20.73 0.96 -3.84
C GLN A 527 19.84 2.15 -3.46
N LEU A 528 20.45 3.16 -2.85
CA LEU A 528 19.82 4.43 -2.51
C LEU A 528 19.99 5.42 -3.67
N SER A 529 18.88 5.93 -4.19
CA SER A 529 18.83 6.90 -5.29
C SER A 529 17.90 8.07 -4.94
N TYR A 530 18.15 9.23 -5.56
CA TYR A 530 17.36 10.44 -5.36
C TYR A 530 16.72 10.89 -6.67
N ALA A 531 15.42 11.19 -6.64
CA ALA A 531 14.62 11.60 -7.80
C ALA A 531 14.52 13.12 -7.95
#